data_AF-A0A800K5C7-F1
#
_entry.id   AF-A0A800K5C7-F1
#
_cell.length_a   1.000
_cell.length_b   1.000
_cell.length_c   1.000
_cell.angle_alpha   90.00
_cell.angle_beta   90.00
_cell.angle_gamma   90.00
#
_symmetry.space_group_name_H-M   'P 1'
#
loop_
_entity.id
_entity.type
_entity.pdbx_description
1 polymer ?
#
loop_
_entity_poly.entity_id
_entity_poly.type
_entity_poly.pdbx_seq_one_letter_code
_entity_poly.pdbx_strand_id
1 'polypeptide(L)'
;MDWAVGVVETPAERVREVLTEIDRAYLLIVNTPDECVIGGQGSAVQEAVEKLGCPFHPLEGVTTVHCEFAEAVGQEYRDLHVLDTRPPEGMRFYSGAWGEAYD
;
A
#
# COMPACT_ATOMS: atom_id res chain seq x y z
N MET A 1 14.90 6.62 10.70
CA MET A 1 13.87 5.57 10.84
C MET A 1 14.22 4.48 9.84
N ASP A 2 14.20 3.22 10.25
CA ASP A 2 14.53 2.07 9.40
C ASP A 2 13.25 1.55 8.73
N TRP A 3 12.84 2.24 7.65
CA TRP A 3 11.67 1.89 6.85
C TRP A 3 12.11 1.37 5.49
N ALA A 4 11.58 0.22 5.09
CA ALA A 4 11.84 -0.39 3.80
C ALA A 4 10.53 -0.54 3.02
N VAL A 5 10.61 -0.38 1.70
CA VAL A 5 9.51 -0.61 0.76
C VAL A 5 10.07 -1.34 -0.44
N GLY A 6 9.31 -2.28 -0.99
CA GLY A 6 9.67 -2.90 -2.26
C GLY A 6 8.56 -3.69 -2.88
N VAL A 7 8.78 -4.05 -4.14
CA VAL A 7 7.88 -4.89 -4.93
C VAL A 7 8.22 -6.36 -4.65
N VAL A 8 7.18 -7.18 -4.52
CA VAL A 8 7.25 -8.64 -4.41
C VAL A 8 6.39 -9.28 -5.50
N GLU A 9 6.95 -10.28 -6.20
CA GLU A 9 6.27 -11.04 -7.25
C GLU A 9 5.41 -12.15 -6.63
N THR A 10 4.34 -11.76 -5.94
CA THR A 10 3.40 -12.71 -5.34
C THR A 10 1.98 -12.15 -5.21
N PRO A 11 0.92 -12.98 -5.28
CA PRO A 11 -0.46 -12.55 -5.09
C PRO A 11 -0.72 -11.97 -3.70
N ALA A 12 -1.66 -11.03 -3.63
CA ALA A 12 -2.02 -10.33 -2.39
C ALA A 12 -2.50 -11.26 -1.28
N GLU A 13 -3.19 -12.34 -1.62
CA GLU A 13 -3.66 -13.36 -0.68
C GLU A 13 -2.47 -13.97 0.06
N ARG A 14 -1.39 -14.32 -0.67
CA ARG A 14 -0.19 -14.90 -0.08
C ARG A 14 0.57 -13.90 0.79
N VAL A 15 0.64 -12.64 0.36
CA VAL A 15 1.21 -11.56 1.19
C VAL A 15 0.44 -11.45 2.50
N ARG A 16 -0.89 -11.36 2.45
CA ARG A 16 -1.73 -11.21 3.64
C ARG A 16 -1.54 -12.38 4.60
N GLU A 17 -1.49 -13.61 4.10
CA GLU A 17 -1.21 -14.79 4.93
C GLU A 17 0.10 -14.63 5.73
N VAL A 18 1.19 -14.29 5.05
CA VAL A 18 2.51 -14.13 5.69
C VAL A 18 2.52 -12.99 6.71
N LEU A 19 1.85 -11.88 6.39
CA LEU A 19 1.82 -10.70 7.25
C LEU A 19 0.98 -10.87 8.53
N THR A 20 0.11 -11.89 8.61
CA THR A 20 -0.65 -12.15 9.85
C THR A 20 0.25 -12.47 11.05
N GLU A 21 1.48 -12.94 10.81
CA GLU A 21 2.45 -13.31 11.83
C GLU A 21 3.58 -12.29 12.01
N ILE A 22 3.58 -11.19 11.25
CA ILE A 22 4.67 -10.22 11.22
C ILE A 22 4.14 -8.83 11.52
N ASP A 23 4.40 -8.37 12.75
CA ASP A 23 4.11 -7.00 13.13
C ASP A 23 4.98 -6.01 12.35
N ARG A 24 4.43 -4.84 12.03
CA ARG A 24 5.12 -3.72 11.37
C ARG A 24 5.62 -4.00 9.94
N ALA A 25 5.03 -4.98 9.27
CA ALA A 25 5.12 -5.16 7.83
C ALA A 25 3.71 -5.15 7.23
N TYR A 26 3.55 -4.48 6.09
CA TYR A 26 2.26 -4.08 5.54
C TYR A 26 2.20 -4.37 4.05
N LEU A 27 1.04 -4.85 3.59
CA LEU A 27 0.67 -4.83 2.18
C LEU A 27 0.23 -3.41 1.85
N LEU A 28 1.02 -2.69 1.05
CA LEU A 28 0.78 -1.29 0.71
C LEU A 28 -0.04 -1.15 -0.57
N ILE A 29 0.28 -1.93 -1.60
CA ILE A 29 -0.38 -1.84 -2.92
C ILE A 29 -0.50 -3.23 -3.52
N VAL A 30 -1.62 -3.50 -4.20
CA VAL A 30 -1.77 -4.65 -5.11
C VAL A 30 -1.71 -4.09 -6.53
N ASN A 31 -0.59 -4.31 -7.23
CA ASN A 31 -0.37 -3.76 -8.57
C ASN A 31 -1.04 -4.64 -9.63
N THR A 32 -0.89 -5.95 -9.50
CA THR A 32 -1.40 -6.96 -10.44
C THR A 32 -1.83 -8.21 -9.66
N PRO A 33 -2.47 -9.21 -10.30
CA PRO A 33 -2.77 -10.49 -9.66
C PRO A 33 -1.55 -11.20 -9.05
N ASP A 34 -0.34 -10.95 -9.58
CA ASP A 34 0.90 -11.65 -9.20
C ASP A 34 1.98 -10.69 -8.65
N GLU A 35 1.63 -9.43 -8.37
CA GLU A 35 2.60 -8.42 -7.91
C GLU A 35 2.01 -7.48 -6.86
N CYS A 36 2.71 -7.34 -5.74
CA CYS A 36 2.34 -6.44 -4.64
C CYS A 36 3.52 -5.54 -4.26
N VAL A 37 3.20 -4.44 -3.57
CA VAL A 37 4.16 -3.62 -2.83
C VAL A 37 3.98 -3.89 -1.35
N ILE A 38 5.06 -4.26 -0.67
CA ILE A 38 5.10 -4.34 0.79
C ILE A 38 6.01 -3.26 1.35
N GLY A 39 5.75 -2.85 2.58
CA GLY A 39 6.65 -1.97 3.31
C GLY A 39 6.42 -2.01 4.80
N GLY A 40 7.34 -1.42 5.56
CA GLY A 40 7.36 -1.63 6.99
C GLY A 40 8.71 -1.29 7.62
N GLN A 41 8.87 -1.74 8.87
CA GLN A 41 10.19 -1.77 9.51
C GLN A 41 11.13 -2.69 8.71
N GLY A 42 12.38 -2.26 8.50
CA GLY A 42 13.35 -2.97 7.66
C GLY A 42 13.48 -4.47 7.98
N SER A 43 13.63 -4.81 9.26
CA SER A 43 13.72 -6.20 9.72
C SER A 43 12.44 -7.01 9.49
N ALA A 44 11.26 -6.38 9.63
CA ALA A 44 9.98 -7.04 9.44
C ALA A 44 9.70 -7.30 7.94
N VAL A 45 10.06 -6.34 7.08
CA VAL A 45 10.01 -6.52 5.62
C VAL A 45 10.96 -7.62 5.18
N GLN A 46 12.18 -7.66 5.74
CA GLN A 46 13.12 -8.74 5.45
C GLN A 46 12.55 -10.12 5.84
N GLU A 47 11.99 -10.26 7.05
CA GLU A 47 11.34 -11.52 7.47
C GLU A 47 10.20 -11.91 6.53
N ALA A 48 9.37 -10.94 6.11
CA ALA A 48 8.28 -11.19 5.18
C ALA A 48 8.79 -11.70 3.82
N VAL A 49 9.83 -11.07 3.27
CA VAL A 49 10.45 -11.50 2.00
C VAL A 49 11.02 -12.92 2.12
N GLU A 50 11.69 -13.23 3.23
CA GLU A 50 12.22 -14.57 3.48
C GLU A 50 11.11 -15.64 3.54
N LYS A 51 9.97 -15.35 4.19
CA LYS A 51 8.81 -16.26 4.24
C LYS A 51 8.06 -16.36 2.90
N LEU A 52 8.03 -15.29 2.12
CA LEU A 52 7.43 -15.28 0.78
C LEU A 52 8.26 -16.08 -0.23
N GLY A 53 9.59 -16.06 -0.08
CA GLY A 53 10.50 -16.82 -0.94
C GLY A 53 10.49 -16.34 -2.40
N CYS A 54 10.11 -15.09 -2.64
CA CYS A 54 10.04 -14.47 -3.96
C CYS A 54 11.09 -13.34 -4.12
N PRO A 55 11.35 -12.87 -5.35
CA PRO A 55 12.15 -11.68 -5.56
C PRO A 55 11.60 -10.47 -4.79
N PHE A 56 12.51 -9.64 -4.30
CA PHE A 56 12.21 -8.34 -3.69
C PHE A 56 12.98 -7.26 -4.44
N HIS A 57 12.24 -6.28 -4.97
CA HIS A 57 12.81 -5.13 -5.66
C HIS A 57 12.65 -3.89 -4.80
N PRO A 58 13.73 -3.36 -4.19
CA PRO A 58 13.62 -2.22 -3.29
C PRO A 58 13.17 -0.95 -4.03
N LEU A 59 12.32 -0.16 -3.38
CA LEU A 59 11.90 1.15 -3.85
C LEU A 59 12.53 2.25 -2.99
N GLU A 60 13.19 3.21 -3.64
CA GLU A 60 13.83 4.35 -2.98
C GLU A 60 12.93 5.59 -2.98
N GLY A 61 13.07 6.44 -1.96
CA GLY A 61 12.37 7.73 -1.90
C GLY A 61 10.87 7.64 -1.57
N VAL A 62 10.36 6.46 -1.22
CA VAL A 62 8.96 6.22 -0.85
C VAL A 62 8.75 6.44 0.65
N THR A 63 7.69 7.15 1.01
CA THR A 63 7.32 7.42 2.42
C THR A 63 6.34 6.38 2.97
N THR A 64 6.08 6.47 4.27
CA THR A 64 5.06 5.66 4.98
C THR A 64 3.65 6.08 4.56
N VAL A 65 3.05 5.36 3.60
CA VAL A 65 1.66 5.55 3.13
C VAL A 65 1.00 4.19 2.88
N HIS A 66 -0.33 4.16 2.68
CA HIS A 66 -1.13 2.95 2.45
C HIS A 66 -1.09 1.91 3.60
N CYS A 67 -0.95 2.40 4.83
CA CYS A 67 -1.09 1.64 6.07
C CYS A 67 -1.78 2.53 7.13
N GLU A 68 -2.12 1.96 8.27
CA GLU A 68 -2.93 2.61 9.31
C GLU A 68 -2.28 3.85 9.94
N PHE A 69 -0.97 4.05 9.78
CA PHE A 69 -0.27 5.20 10.39
C PHE A 69 -0.85 6.56 9.99
N ALA A 70 -1.38 6.69 8.77
CA ALA A 70 -1.97 7.93 8.29
C ALA A 70 -3.36 8.22 8.88
N GLU A 71 -4.03 7.23 9.50
CA GLU A 71 -5.37 7.41 10.06
C GLU A 71 -5.40 8.45 11.18
N ALA A 72 -4.32 8.54 11.97
CA ALA A 72 -4.19 9.49 13.07
C ALA A 72 -4.28 10.96 12.65
N VAL A 73 -4.04 11.25 11.37
CA VAL A 73 -4.11 12.60 10.76
C VAL A 73 -5.03 12.63 9.55
N GLY A 74 -5.88 11.61 9.38
CA GLY A 74 -6.66 11.42 8.16
C GLY A 74 -7.66 12.56 7.91
N GLN A 75 -8.27 13.09 8.98
CA GLN A 75 -9.22 14.19 8.87
C GLN A 75 -8.53 15.51 8.54
N GLU A 76 -7.44 15.84 9.22
CA GLU A 76 -6.65 17.05 8.95
C GLU A 76 -6.08 17.02 7.53
N TYR A 77 -5.58 15.86 7.10
CA TYR A 77 -5.12 15.66 5.74
C TYR A 77 -6.25 15.86 4.72
N ARG A 78 -7.44 15.28 4.98
CA ARG A 78 -8.63 15.49 4.16
C ARG A 78 -8.98 16.97 4.06
N ASP A 79 -9.06 17.68 5.18
CA ASP A 79 -9.52 19.07 5.24
C ASP A 79 -8.60 20.02 4.44
N LEU A 80 -7.31 19.71 4.34
CA LEU A 80 -6.38 20.43 3.44
C LEU A 80 -6.70 20.24 1.95
N HIS A 81 -7.33 19.13 1.58
CA HIS A 81 -7.56 18.72 0.19
C HIS A 81 -9.03 18.81 -0.24
N VAL A 82 -9.94 19.25 0.64
CA VAL A 82 -11.32 19.56 0.25
C VAL A 82 -11.34 20.89 -0.50
N LEU A 83 -11.49 20.81 -1.83
CA LEU A 83 -11.53 21.95 -2.73
C LEU A 83 -12.90 22.02 -3.44
N ASP A 84 -13.34 23.22 -3.82
CA ASP A 84 -14.51 23.39 -4.69
C ASP A 84 -14.19 22.81 -6.07
N THR A 85 -14.75 21.64 -6.35
CA THR A 85 -14.50 20.84 -7.55
C THR A 85 -15.82 20.34 -8.12
N ARG A 86 -15.84 20.10 -9.44
CA ARG A 86 -16.99 19.54 -10.15
C ARG A 86 -16.50 18.46 -11.10
N PRO A 87 -17.08 17.25 -11.11
CA PRO A 87 -16.68 16.23 -12.06
C PRO A 87 -17.07 16.68 -13.48
N PRO A 88 -16.23 16.44 -14.49
CA PRO A 88 -16.56 16.69 -15.89
C PRO A 88 -17.71 15.77 -16.34
N GLU A 89 -18.60 16.30 -17.17
CA GLU A 89 -19.73 15.53 -17.72
C GLU A 89 -19.27 14.37 -18.60
N GLY A 90 -19.97 13.23 -18.49
CA GLY A 90 -19.69 12.04 -19.31
C GLY A 90 -18.41 11.30 -18.97
N MET A 91 -17.73 11.65 -17.88
CA MET A 91 -16.54 10.97 -17.40
C MET A 91 -16.88 10.00 -16.27
N ARG A 92 -16.23 8.82 -16.27
CA ARG A 92 -16.32 7.85 -15.17
C ARG A 92 -14.97 7.78 -14.46
N PHE A 93 -14.99 7.96 -13.14
CA PHE A 93 -13.81 7.83 -12.29
C PHE A 93 -13.78 6.45 -11.63
N TYR A 94 -12.58 5.89 -11.50
CA TYR A 94 -12.34 4.63 -10.80
C TYR A 94 -11.39 4.90 -9.64
N SER A 95 -11.73 4.39 -8.47
CA SER A 95 -10.91 4.52 -7.27
C SER A 95 -9.98 3.31 -7.17
N GLY A 96 -8.67 3.55 -7.14
CA GLY A 96 -7.70 2.49 -6.87
C GLY A 96 -7.82 1.92 -5.45
N ALA A 97 -8.37 2.68 -4.50
CA ALA A 97 -8.59 2.24 -3.13
C ALA A 97 -9.86 1.36 -2.99
N TRP A 98 -10.92 1.65 -3.75
CA TRP A 98 -12.16 0.87 -3.71
C TRP A 98 -12.22 -0.24 -4.77
N GLY A 99 -11.40 -0.17 -5.81
CA GLY A 99 -11.43 -1.12 -6.93
C GLY A 99 -12.67 -1.01 -7.80
N GLU A 100 -13.42 0.09 -7.68
CA GLU A 100 -14.69 0.30 -8.39
C GLU A 100 -14.84 1.74 -8.89
N ALA A 101 -15.84 1.92 -9.77
CA ALA A 101 -16.24 3.24 -10.23
C ALA A 101 -17.02 3.96 -9.13
N TYR A 102 -16.89 5.29 -9.08
CA TYR A 102 -17.64 6.15 -8.17
C TYR A 102 -18.14 7.41 -8.90
N ASP A 103 -19.16 8.03 -8.30
CA ASP A 103 -19.78 9.28 -8.77
C ASP A 103 -19.11 10.51 -8.17
#